data_AF-A0AAD9Q087-F1
#
_entry.id   AF-A0AAD9Q087-F1
#
_cell.length_a   1.000
_cell.length_b   1.000
_cell.length_c   1.000
_cell.angle_alpha   90.00
_cell.angle_beta   90.00
_cell.angle_gamma   90.00
#
_symmetry.space_group_name_H-M   'P 1'
#
loop_
_entity.id
_entity.type
_entity.pdbx_description
1 polymer ?
#
loop_
_entity_poly.entity_id
_entity_poly.type
_entity_poly.pdbx_seq_one_letter_code
_entity_poly.pdbx_strand_id
1 'polypeptide(L)'
;MAYTEESVWAFHHLFNNVVSEHAPVKRFHIRGGHVPYMTPEWRRAIRLRNRLWKKYMRQHSESSWSDYKKQILAILLSTNSKLNKVFD
;
A
#
# COMPACT_ATOMS: atom_id res chain seq x y z
N MET A 1 -32.05 18.82 38.45
CA MET A 1 -32.81 19.19 37.23
C MET A 1 -32.54 18.13 36.19
N ALA A 2 -33.53 17.32 35.84
CA ALA A 2 -33.43 16.35 34.76
C ALA A 2 -33.73 17.08 33.44
N TYR A 3 -32.82 16.98 32.47
CA TYR A 3 -33.05 17.50 31.14
C TYR A 3 -34.10 16.67 30.42
N THR A 4 -35.00 17.30 29.69
CA THR A 4 -35.98 16.59 28.86
C THR A 4 -35.27 16.04 27.62
N GLU A 5 -35.70 14.88 27.13
CA GLU A 5 -35.15 14.24 25.91
C GLU A 5 -35.13 15.20 24.72
N GLU A 6 -36.15 16.06 24.60
CA GLU A 6 -36.26 17.10 23.58
C GLU A 6 -35.16 18.16 23.69
N SER A 7 -34.81 18.58 24.91
CA SER A 7 -33.73 19.56 25.14
C SER A 7 -32.35 19.00 24.78
N VAL A 8 -32.13 17.71 25.05
CA VAL A 8 -30.89 16.99 24.70
C VAL A 8 -30.78 16.85 23.18
N TRP A 9 -31.87 16.46 22.53
CA TRP A 9 -31.95 16.35 21.07
C TRP A 9 -31.66 17.69 20.37
N ALA A 10 -32.29 18.78 20.83
CA ALA A 10 -32.12 20.10 20.24
C ALA A 10 -30.67 20.60 20.35
N PHE A 11 -30.04 20.38 21.51
CA PHE A 11 -28.63 20.72 21.70
C PHE A 11 -27.72 19.92 20.76
N HIS A 12 -27.88 18.60 20.69
CA HIS A 12 -27.09 17.75 19.81
C HIS A 12 -27.25 18.15 18.33
N HIS A 13 -28.47 18.47 17.92
CA HIS A 13 -28.75 18.89 16.54
C HIS A 13 -28.02 20.19 16.20
N LEU A 14 -28.16 21.22 17.03
CA LEU A 14 -27.49 22.51 16.84
C LEU A 14 -25.96 22.35 16.84
N PHE A 15 -25.44 21.62 17.83
CA PHE A 15 -24.02 21.37 17.97
C PHE A 15 -23.43 20.69 16.73
N ASN A 16 -24.09 19.63 16.23
CA ASN A 16 -23.62 18.90 15.05
C ASN A 16 -23.68 19.75 13.78
N ASN A 17 -24.69 20.62 13.63
CA ASN A 17 -24.77 21.53 12.48
C ASN A 17 -23.59 22.51 12.47
N VAL A 18 -23.31 23.15 13.59
CA VAL A 18 -22.18 24.10 13.73
C VAL A 18 -20.84 23.39 13.50
N VAL A 19 -20.66 22.20 14.09
CA VAL A 19 -19.44 21.41 13.91
C VAL A 19 -19.30 20.95 12.45
N SER A 20 -20.37 20.53 11.79
CA SER A 20 -20.31 20.10 10.39
C SER A 20 -19.95 21.25 9.43
N GLU A 21 -20.38 22.47 9.74
CA GLU A 21 -20.07 23.65 8.91
C GLU A 21 -18.63 24.14 9.11
N HIS A 22 -18.16 24.16 10.35
CA HIS A 22 -16.90 24.83 10.69
C HIS A 22 -15.73 23.88 10.98
N ALA A 23 -15.97 22.60 11.26
CA ALA A 23 -14.89 21.66 11.53
C ALA A 23 -14.23 21.20 10.21
N PRO A 24 -12.89 21.24 10.13
CA PRO A 24 -12.20 20.76 8.95
C PRO A 24 -12.39 19.24 8.79
N VAL A 25 -12.94 18.83 7.65
CA VAL A 25 -13.08 17.41 7.31
C VAL A 25 -11.71 16.82 7.00
N LYS A 26 -11.25 15.90 7.84
CA LYS A 26 -10.00 15.15 7.61
C LYS A 26 -10.18 14.20 6.43
N ARG A 27 -9.73 14.62 5.25
CA ARG A 27 -9.66 13.75 4.07
C ARG A 27 -8.34 12.99 4.07
N PHE A 28 -8.39 11.70 3.80
CA PHE A 28 -7.19 10.88 3.58
C PHE A 28 -7.32 10.14 2.24
N HIS A 29 -6.22 10.04 1.53
CA HIS A 29 -6.17 9.30 0.29
C HIS A 29 -5.93 7.81 0.59
N ILE A 30 -6.94 6.98 0.35
CA ILE A 30 -6.77 5.53 0.34
C ILE A 30 -6.16 5.18 -1.02
N ARG A 31 -4.89 4.75 -1.02
CA ARG A 31 -4.31 4.17 -2.23
C ARG A 31 -5.12 2.93 -2.61
N GLY A 32 -5.51 2.84 -3.88
CA GLY A 32 -6.20 1.66 -4.40
C GLY A 32 -5.45 0.36 -4.07
N GLY A 33 -6.20 -0.73 -3.96
CA GLY A 33 -5.64 -2.06 -3.73
C GLY A 33 -4.62 -2.44 -4.80
N HIS A 34 -3.71 -3.35 -4.46
CA HIS A 34 -2.79 -3.90 -5.45
C HIS A 34 -3.56 -4.77 -6.46
N VAL A 35 -3.13 -4.75 -7.71
CA VAL A 35 -3.67 -5.63 -8.77
C VAL A 35 -3.55 -7.10 -8.37
N PRO A 36 -4.50 -7.98 -8.77
CA PRO A 36 -4.58 -9.37 -8.27
C PRO A 36 -3.30 -10.20 -8.44
N TYR A 37 -2.54 -9.94 -9.50
CA TYR A 37 -1.27 -10.63 -9.78
C TYR A 37 -0.07 -10.08 -8.98
N MET A 38 -0.20 -8.92 -8.33
CA MET A 38 0.91 -8.22 -7.64
C MET A 38 1.03 -8.65 -6.18
N THR A 39 1.32 -9.93 -5.98
CA THR A 39 1.40 -10.54 -4.64
C THR A 39 2.52 -9.92 -3.77
N PRO A 40 2.43 -9.99 -2.43
CA PRO A 40 3.45 -9.47 -1.53
C PRO A 40 4.86 -10.01 -1.81
N GLU A 41 4.98 -11.28 -2.18
CA GLU A 41 6.25 -11.96 -2.48
C GLU A 41 6.88 -11.36 -3.73
N TRP A 42 6.08 -11.12 -4.77
CA TRP A 42 6.51 -10.47 -6.00
C TRP A 42 7.00 -9.05 -5.74
N ARG A 43 6.27 -8.29 -4.91
CA ARG A 43 6.70 -6.95 -4.48
C ARG A 43 8.00 -6.99 -3.66
N ARG A 44 8.20 -7.99 -2.81
CA ARG A 44 9.48 -8.20 -2.09
C ARG A 44 10.62 -8.49 -3.07
N ALA A 45 10.39 -9.38 -4.03
CA ALA A 45 11.37 -9.74 -5.05
C ALA A 45 11.78 -8.53 -5.92
N ILE A 46 10.82 -7.74 -6.39
CA ILE A 46 11.08 -6.49 -7.15
C ILE A 46 11.87 -5.49 -6.30
N ARG A 47 11.49 -5.30 -5.02
CA ARG A 47 12.23 -4.41 -4.12
C ARG A 47 13.67 -4.87 -3.90
N LEU A 48 13.89 -6.18 -3.76
CA LEU A 48 15.22 -6.77 -3.61
C LEU A 48 16.05 -6.58 -4.88
N ARG A 49 15.48 -6.85 -6.07
CA ARG A 49 16.12 -6.56 -7.36
C ARG A 49 16.60 -5.10 -7.43
N ASN A 50 15.73 -4.15 -7.10
CA ASN A 50 16.06 -2.72 -7.16
C ASN A 50 17.15 -2.33 -6.16
N ARG A 51 17.16 -2.95 -4.97
CA ARG A 51 18.22 -2.75 -3.97
C ARG A 51 19.56 -3.28 -4.47
N LEU A 52 19.57 -4.47 -5.05
CA LEU A 52 20.77 -5.09 -5.61
C LEU A 52 21.31 -4.29 -6.80
N TRP A 53 20.44 -3.79 -7.68
CA TRP A 53 20.83 -2.88 -8.76
C TRP A 53 21.52 -1.63 -8.23
N LYS A 54 20.92 -0.96 -7.23
CA LYS A 54 21.53 0.22 -6.59
C LYS A 54 22.86 -0.11 -5.91
N LYS A 55 23.00 -1.29 -5.31
CA LYS A 55 24.26 -1.74 -4.70
C LYS A 55 25.34 -1.92 -5.77
N TYR A 56 25.01 -2.63 -6.86
CA TYR A 56 25.91 -2.83 -7.98
C TYR A 56 26.33 -1.51 -8.63
N MET A 57 25.40 -0.58 -8.87
CA MET A 57 25.70 0.75 -9.43
C MET A 57 26.63 1.62 -8.57
N ARG A 58 26.77 1.33 -7.27
CA ARG A 58 27.70 2.07 -6.40
C ARG A 58 29.10 1.49 -6.39
N GLN A 59 29.21 0.16 -6.39
CA GLN A 59 30.49 -0.54 -6.14
C GLN A 59 31.04 -1.26 -7.38
N HIS A 60 30.23 -1.46 -8.42
CA HIS A 60 30.52 -2.23 -9.63
C HIS A 60 31.20 -3.59 -9.39
N SER A 61 30.99 -4.19 -8.23
CA SER A 61 31.58 -5.48 -7.88
C SER A 61 30.86 -6.63 -8.60
N GLU A 62 31.64 -7.61 -9.05
CA GLU A 62 31.16 -8.81 -9.73
C GLU A 62 30.24 -9.67 -8.84
N SER A 63 30.50 -9.70 -7.53
CA SER A 63 29.62 -10.35 -6.55
C SER A 63 28.21 -9.72 -6.54
N SER A 64 28.16 -8.38 -6.55
CA SER A 64 26.90 -7.63 -6.55
C SER A 64 26.14 -7.79 -7.87
N TRP A 65 26.85 -7.99 -8.98
CA TRP A 65 26.25 -8.30 -10.28
C TRP A 65 25.65 -9.71 -10.30
N SER A 66 26.36 -10.71 -9.77
CA SER A 66 25.88 -12.09 -9.64
C SER A 66 24.60 -12.16 -8.81
N ASP A 67 24.57 -11.47 -7.66
CA ASP A 67 23.39 -11.39 -6.80
C ASP A 67 22.18 -10.78 -7.54
N TYR A 68 22.41 -9.69 -8.28
CA TYR A 68 21.36 -9.05 -9.09
C TYR A 68 20.80 -10.01 -10.16
N LYS A 69 21.66 -10.72 -10.90
CA LYS A 69 21.22 -11.69 -11.91
C LYS A 69 20.42 -12.85 -11.29
N LYS A 70 20.89 -13.42 -10.18
CA LYS A 70 20.17 -14.49 -9.46
C LYS A 70 18.76 -14.03 -9.09
N GLN A 71 18.63 -12.79 -8.61
CA GLN A 71 17.32 -12.25 -8.25
C GLN A 71 16.41 -12.02 -9.46
N ILE A 72 16.93 -11.59 -10.61
CA ILE A 72 16.15 -11.49 -11.86
C ILE A 72 15.65 -12.87 -12.27
N LEU A 73 16.53 -13.88 -12.28
CA LEU A 73 16.17 -15.24 -12.65
C LEU A 73 15.06 -15.80 -11.74
N ALA A 74 15.18 -15.57 -10.43
CA ALA A 74 14.15 -15.95 -9.46
C ALA A 74 12.80 -15.27 -9.75
N ILE A 75 12.80 -14.00 -10.17
CA ILE A 75 11.57 -13.31 -10.57
C ILE A 75 10.97 -14.00 -11.81
N LEU A 76 11.76 -14.23 -12.87
CA LEU A 76 11.31 -14.86 -14.11
C LEU A 76 10.74 -16.28 -13.90
N LEU A 77 11.37 -17.08 -13.05
CA LEU A 77 10.85 -18.40 -12.70
C LEU A 77 9.52 -18.29 -11.95
N SER A 78 9.40 -17.31 -11.05
CA SER A 78 8.16 -17.05 -10.33
C SER A 78 7.06 -16.46 -11.21
N THR A 79 7.39 -15.74 -12.28
CA THR A 79 6.41 -15.13 -13.20
C THR A 79 5.72 -16.22 -14.01
N ASN A 80 6.47 -17.16 -14.57
CA ASN A 80 5.92 -18.23 -15.41
C ASN A 80 4.97 -19.15 -14.62
N SER A 81 5.33 -19.52 -13.40
CA SER A 81 4.45 -20.31 -12.52
C SER A 81 3.15 -19.57 -12.15
N LYS A 82 3.21 -18.23 -12.00
CA LYS A 82 2.06 -17.43 -11.55
C LYS A 82 1.15 -16.99 -12.69
N LEU A 83 1.69 -16.72 -13.88
CA LEU A 83 0.86 -16.40 -15.06
C LEU A 83 -0.06 -17.58 -15.37
N ASN A 84 0.45 -18.82 -15.31
CA ASN A 84 -0.37 -20.01 -15.52
C ASN A 84 -1.56 -20.07 -14.54
N LYS A 85 -1.34 -19.81 -13.24
CA LYS A 85 -2.41 -19.78 -12.22
C LYS A 85 -3.47 -18.67 -12.39
N VAL A 86 -3.23 -17.64 -13.20
CA VAL A 86 -4.17 -16.53 -13.41
C VAL A 86 -5.02 -16.76 -14.67
N PHE A 87 -4.54 -17.59 -15.60
CA PHE A 87 -5.22 -17.91 -16.86
C PHE A 87 -5.83 -19.32 -16.90
N ASP A 88 -5.63 -20.12 -15.86
CA ASP A 88 -6.38 -21.35 -15.55
C ASP A 88 -7.62 -21.04 -14.71
#